data_AF-A0A923V151-F1
#
_entry.id   AF-A0A923V151-F1
#
_cell.length_a   1.000
_cell.length_b   1.000
_cell.length_c   1.000
_cell.angle_alpha   90.00
_cell.angle_beta   90.00
_cell.angle_gamma   90.00
#
_symmetry.space_group_name_H-M   'P 1'
#
loop_
_entity.id
_entity.type
_entity.pdbx_description
1 polymer ?
#
loop_
_entity_poly.entity_id
_entity_poly.type
_entity_poly.pdbx_seq_one_letter_code
_entity_poly.pdbx_strand_id
1 'polypeptide(L)'
;RDYYYHFYDGEVLFTLGSSATLAGSGMAFTIPLYKTCFEHVILAGAGFDKVLQSEILLRGKRIAFAKDAIVYDEKTADSGQLVNQRARWINTWFKYFKFGFEIFGRGLMRFNRNQLVFGFVLLRPPLFMFLLVSLLCLFLNIFINPIIAVFWFLGLILFIVGFYFALFEGKAEKKIYKSLVNIPKFIFLQLSALLHVRSANKKSVATTHVVVSEVQKN
;
A
#
# COMPACT_ATOMS: atom_id res chain seq x y z
N ARG A 1 -2.15 1.93 9.61
CA ARG A 1 -2.40 1.30 8.28
C ARG A 1 -3.85 1.54 7.86
N ASP A 2 -4.16 1.69 6.56
CA ASP A 2 -5.56 1.85 6.11
C ASP A 2 -6.33 0.52 6.25
N TYR A 3 -7.62 0.58 6.61
CA TYR A 3 -8.46 -0.61 6.88
C TYR A 3 -8.49 -1.58 5.70
N TYR A 4 -8.59 -1.06 4.47
CA TYR A 4 -8.59 -1.88 3.26
C TYR A 4 -7.31 -2.74 3.14
N TYR A 5 -6.13 -2.12 3.26
CA TYR A 5 -4.86 -2.82 3.13
C TYR A 5 -4.56 -3.71 4.34
N HIS A 6 -5.07 -3.36 5.52
CA HIS A 6 -4.97 -4.23 6.69
C HIS A 6 -5.74 -5.53 6.47
N PHE A 7 -6.98 -5.42 6.00
CA PHE A 7 -7.83 -6.58 5.75
C PHE A 7 -7.35 -7.41 4.56
N TYR A 8 -7.23 -6.83 3.36
CA TYR A 8 -6.90 -7.59 2.16
C TYR A 8 -5.44 -8.03 2.10
N ASP A 9 -4.51 -7.10 2.31
CA ASP A 9 -3.07 -7.35 2.12
C ASP A 9 -2.38 -7.89 3.39
N GLY A 10 -3.10 -7.91 4.52
CA GLY A 10 -2.65 -8.49 5.78
C GLY A 10 -3.36 -9.81 6.05
N GLU A 11 -4.60 -9.71 6.49
CA GLU A 11 -5.40 -10.84 6.98
C GLU A 11 -5.78 -11.84 5.87
N VAL A 12 -6.48 -11.38 4.83
CA VAL A 12 -6.98 -12.25 3.75
C VAL A 12 -5.82 -12.90 3.00
N LEU A 13 -4.80 -12.13 2.63
CA LEU A 13 -3.62 -12.64 1.93
C LEU A 13 -2.91 -13.73 2.72
N PHE A 14 -2.77 -13.52 4.04
CA PHE A 14 -2.24 -14.54 4.94
C PHE A 14 -3.17 -15.76 4.98
N THR A 15 -4.47 -15.60 5.24
CA THR A 15 -5.42 -16.73 5.29
C THR A 15 -5.45 -17.56 4.00
N LEU A 16 -5.22 -16.95 2.83
CA LEU A 16 -5.15 -17.62 1.53
C LEU A 16 -3.84 -18.41 1.28
N GLY A 17 -2.96 -18.51 2.27
CA GLY A 17 -1.69 -19.25 2.18
C GLY A 17 -0.52 -18.42 1.64
N SER A 18 -0.69 -17.10 1.50
CA SER A 18 0.39 -16.18 1.11
C SER A 18 0.93 -15.42 2.32
N SER A 19 1.85 -14.49 2.08
CA SER A 19 2.52 -13.67 3.11
C SER A 19 1.74 -12.39 3.32
N ALA A 20 1.69 -11.89 4.55
CA ALA A 20 1.18 -10.56 4.82
C ALA A 20 2.17 -9.49 4.33
N THR A 21 1.67 -8.34 3.87
CA THR A 21 2.58 -7.23 3.52
C THR A 21 3.07 -6.52 4.78
N LEU A 22 4.35 -6.14 4.79
CA LEU A 22 4.92 -5.30 5.85
C LEU A 22 4.47 -3.84 5.67
N ALA A 23 4.20 -3.18 6.80
CA ALA A 23 3.67 -1.82 6.84
C ALA A 23 4.73 -0.75 7.23
N GLY A 24 5.97 -1.15 7.49
CA GLY A 24 7.04 -0.26 7.96
C GLY A 24 7.03 0.00 9.48
N SER A 25 5.97 -0.37 10.18
CA SER A 25 5.83 -0.36 11.64
C SER A 25 5.02 -1.56 12.12
N GLY A 26 5.07 -1.88 13.43
CA GLY A 26 4.34 -3.00 14.01
C GLY A 26 4.82 -4.38 13.52
N MET A 27 6.14 -4.57 13.41
CA MET A 27 6.75 -5.78 12.87
C MET A 27 7.75 -6.35 13.88
N ALA A 28 7.80 -7.69 13.98
CA ALA A 28 8.77 -8.39 14.81
C ALA A 28 9.56 -9.40 13.96
N PHE A 29 10.86 -9.45 14.17
CA PHE A 29 11.76 -10.38 13.49
C PHE A 29 12.78 -10.93 14.47
N THR A 30 13.20 -12.18 14.28
CA THR A 30 14.37 -12.70 14.96
C THR A 30 15.62 -11.97 14.46
N ILE A 31 16.55 -11.64 15.34
CA ILE A 31 17.81 -10.96 14.99
C ILE A 31 18.58 -11.68 13.85
N PRO A 32 18.71 -13.03 13.85
CA PRO A 32 19.41 -13.72 12.77
C PRO A 32 18.78 -13.49 11.40
N LEU A 33 17.44 -13.66 11.28
CA LEU A 33 16.72 -13.40 10.04
C LEU A 33 16.94 -11.97 9.56
N TYR A 34 16.83 -11.00 10.47
CA TYR A 34 16.97 -9.59 10.12
C TYR A 34 18.37 -9.29 9.56
N LYS A 35 19.44 -9.75 10.23
CA LYS A 35 20.81 -9.58 9.76
C LYS A 35 21.03 -10.19 8.38
N THR A 36 20.58 -11.43 8.18
CA THR A 36 20.73 -12.14 6.90
C THR A 36 20.00 -11.44 5.75
N CYS A 37 18.87 -10.77 6.00
CA CYS A 37 18.18 -9.99 4.97
C CYS A 37 18.93 -8.72 4.54
N PHE A 38 19.85 -8.19 5.36
CA PHE A 38 20.58 -6.94 5.06
C PHE A 38 22.07 -7.11 4.77
N GLU A 39 22.59 -8.32 4.92
CA GLU A 39 24.01 -8.63 4.74
C GLU A 39 24.58 -8.17 3.39
N HIS A 40 23.75 -8.16 2.33
CA HIS A 40 24.15 -7.77 0.98
C HIS A 40 23.31 -6.64 0.39
N VAL A 41 22.57 -5.88 1.22
CA VAL A 41 21.66 -4.84 0.72
C VAL A 41 22.10 -3.45 1.14
N ILE A 42 22.49 -2.64 0.16
CA ILE A 42 22.77 -1.22 0.36
C ILE A 42 21.43 -0.47 0.40
N LEU A 43 20.99 -0.11 1.61
CA LEU A 43 19.78 0.67 1.83
C LEU A 43 20.04 2.16 1.56
N ALA A 44 19.66 2.64 0.38
CA ALA A 44 19.58 4.07 0.08
C ALA A 44 18.10 4.53 0.01
N GLY A 45 17.67 5.29 1.03
CA GLY A 45 16.38 6.00 1.07
C GLY A 45 15.20 5.24 1.70
N ALA A 46 13.99 5.73 1.45
CA ALA A 46 12.73 5.16 1.96
C ALA A 46 12.32 3.87 1.22
N GLY A 47 11.63 2.96 1.91
CA GLY A 47 11.13 1.68 1.36
C GLY A 47 11.89 0.43 1.82
N PHE A 48 12.57 0.52 2.95
CA PHE A 48 13.21 -0.59 3.65
C PHE A 48 12.28 -1.81 3.81
N ASP A 49 11.02 -1.57 4.16
CA ASP A 49 9.99 -2.58 4.36
C ASP A 49 9.76 -3.42 3.10
N LYS A 50 9.83 -2.81 1.90
CA LYS A 50 9.65 -3.51 0.61
C LYS A 50 10.85 -4.38 0.26
N VAL A 51 12.05 -3.92 0.59
CA VAL A 51 13.28 -4.72 0.45
C VAL A 51 13.23 -5.93 1.37
N LEU A 52 12.92 -5.72 2.65
CA LEU A 52 12.83 -6.80 3.63
C LEU A 52 11.78 -7.84 3.23
N GLN A 53 10.60 -7.38 2.75
CA GLN A 53 9.56 -8.25 2.20
C GLN A 53 10.12 -9.12 1.08
N SER A 54 10.78 -8.51 0.09
CA SER A 54 11.35 -9.24 -1.04
C SER A 54 12.34 -10.31 -0.55
N GLU A 55 13.32 -9.95 0.27
CA GLU A 55 14.34 -10.87 0.78
C GLU A 55 13.73 -12.08 1.51
N ILE A 56 12.74 -11.86 2.38
CA ILE A 56 12.07 -12.93 3.12
C ILE A 56 11.36 -13.88 2.14
N LEU A 57 10.60 -13.34 1.19
CA LEU A 57 9.83 -14.12 0.23
C LEU A 57 10.75 -14.91 -0.70
N LEU A 58 11.85 -14.31 -1.16
CA LEU A 58 12.80 -14.93 -2.07
C LEU A 58 13.58 -16.08 -1.43
N ARG A 59 13.76 -16.03 -0.11
CA ARG A 59 14.29 -17.13 0.73
C ARG A 59 13.26 -18.23 1.02
N GLY A 60 12.06 -18.15 0.44
CA GLY A 60 10.99 -19.12 0.62
C GLY A 60 10.31 -19.05 1.98
N LYS A 61 10.57 -17.99 2.76
CA LYS A 61 9.92 -17.76 4.06
C LYS A 61 8.59 -17.03 3.86
N ARG A 62 7.75 -17.10 4.90
CA ARG A 62 6.41 -16.50 4.90
C ARG A 62 6.31 -15.46 5.99
N ILE A 63 5.65 -14.34 5.67
CA ILE A 63 5.39 -13.27 6.62
C ILE A 63 4.02 -13.54 7.25
N ALA A 64 4.01 -13.74 8.56
CA ALA A 64 2.79 -14.01 9.31
C ALA A 64 2.02 -12.71 9.62
N PHE A 65 0.70 -12.83 9.68
CA PHE A 65 -0.18 -11.78 10.17
C PHE A 65 -0.64 -12.12 11.59
N ALA A 66 -0.35 -11.25 12.57
CA ALA A 66 -0.77 -11.42 13.95
C ALA A 66 -1.99 -10.51 14.22
N LYS A 67 -3.20 -11.05 14.09
CA LYS A 67 -4.46 -10.28 14.21
C LYS A 67 -4.66 -9.68 15.61
N ASP A 68 -4.21 -10.39 16.64
CA ASP A 68 -4.43 -9.99 18.05
C ASP A 68 -3.34 -9.08 18.61
N ALA A 69 -2.31 -8.78 17.82
CA ALA A 69 -1.22 -7.90 18.25
C ALA A 69 -1.68 -6.44 18.24
N ILE A 70 -1.60 -5.76 19.39
CA ILE A 70 -1.97 -4.35 19.53
C ILE A 70 -0.72 -3.48 19.34
N VAL A 71 -0.79 -2.56 18.38
CA VAL A 71 0.29 -1.61 18.07
C VAL A 71 -0.27 -0.20 18.06
N TYR A 72 0.34 0.70 18.84
CA TYR A 72 0.00 2.11 18.90
C TYR A 72 0.89 2.90 17.92
N ASP A 73 0.27 3.75 17.11
CA ASP A 73 0.94 4.55 16.08
C ASP A 73 0.60 6.02 16.29
N GLU A 74 1.63 6.87 16.41
CA GLU A 74 1.45 8.32 16.53
C GLU A 74 1.36 8.95 15.14
N LYS A 75 0.21 9.57 14.84
CA LYS A 75 0.01 10.28 13.58
C LYS A 75 0.16 11.77 13.78
N THR A 76 1.21 12.37 13.20
CA THR A 76 1.33 13.82 13.11
C THR A 76 0.37 14.36 12.05
N ALA A 77 -0.50 15.30 12.45
CA ALA A 77 -1.65 15.76 11.67
C ALA A 77 -1.37 17.02 10.81
N ASP A 78 -0.23 17.10 10.13
CA ASP A 78 0.04 18.23 9.24
C ASP A 78 -0.39 17.92 7.79
N SER A 79 -1.35 18.70 7.29
CA SER A 79 -1.91 18.56 5.94
C SER A 79 -0.89 18.81 4.82
N GLY A 80 0.13 19.64 5.06
CA GLY A 80 1.23 19.88 4.12
C GLY A 80 2.15 18.66 3.97
N GLN A 81 2.33 17.89 5.05
CA GLN A 81 3.14 16.67 5.03
C GLN A 81 2.45 15.53 4.25
N LEU A 82 1.11 15.53 4.16
CA LEU A 82 0.36 14.47 3.48
C LEU A 82 0.71 14.37 2.00
N VAL A 83 0.76 15.48 1.25
CA VAL A 83 1.05 15.44 -0.20
C VAL A 83 2.47 14.91 -0.45
N ASN A 84 3.45 15.37 0.33
CA ASN A 84 4.84 14.91 0.23
C ASN A 84 5.00 13.44 0.61
N GLN A 85 4.32 12.98 1.67
CA GLN A 85 4.31 11.56 2.05
C GLN A 85 3.69 10.69 0.95
N ARG A 86 2.60 11.12 0.31
CA ARG A 86 1.95 10.36 -0.77
C ARG A 86 2.78 10.32 -2.05
N ALA A 87 3.41 11.43 -2.43
CA ALA A 87 4.38 11.44 -3.53
C ALA A 87 5.52 10.44 -3.27
N ARG A 88 6.04 10.40 -2.04
CA ARG A 88 7.04 9.41 -1.62
C ARG A 88 6.51 7.98 -1.76
N TRP A 89 5.30 7.67 -1.28
CA TRP A 89 4.72 6.33 -1.36
C TRP A 89 4.54 5.86 -2.81
N ILE A 90 4.10 6.74 -3.70
CA ILE A 90 3.96 6.43 -5.12
C ILE A 90 5.33 6.17 -5.75
N ASN A 91 6.32 7.02 -5.47
CA ASN A 91 7.69 6.82 -5.96
C ASN A 91 8.28 5.48 -5.45
N THR A 92 8.04 5.16 -4.17
CA THR A 92 8.40 3.87 -3.59
C THR A 92 7.70 2.72 -4.32
N TRP A 93 6.40 2.81 -4.64
CA TRP A 93 5.71 1.80 -5.43
C TRP A 93 6.36 1.60 -6.81
N PHE A 94 6.64 2.68 -7.56
CA PHE A 94 7.37 2.60 -8.84
C PHE A 94 8.82 2.11 -8.72
N LYS A 95 9.48 2.30 -7.58
CA LYS A 95 10.82 1.75 -7.34
C LYS A 95 10.79 0.23 -7.09
N TYR A 96 9.74 -0.26 -6.43
CA TYR A 96 9.67 -1.62 -5.90
C TYR A 96 8.70 -2.55 -6.64
N PHE A 97 7.87 -2.07 -7.58
CA PHE A 97 7.00 -2.96 -8.37
C PHE A 97 7.78 -4.05 -9.11
N LYS A 98 9.03 -3.77 -9.51
CA LYS A 98 9.94 -4.76 -10.13
C LYS A 98 10.18 -6.00 -9.27
N PHE A 99 10.17 -5.87 -7.94
CA PHE A 99 10.25 -7.02 -7.03
C PHE A 99 9.02 -7.90 -7.15
N GLY A 100 7.85 -7.33 -7.43
CA GLY A 100 6.63 -8.09 -7.72
C GLY A 100 6.83 -9.05 -8.89
N PHE A 101 7.45 -8.60 -9.98
CA PHE A 101 7.75 -9.46 -11.14
C PHE A 101 8.75 -10.56 -10.79
N GLU A 102 9.81 -10.24 -10.05
CA GLU A 102 10.84 -11.20 -9.66
C GLU A 102 10.28 -12.29 -8.72
N ILE A 103 9.49 -11.89 -7.71
CA ILE A 103 8.84 -12.81 -6.78
C ILE A 103 7.80 -13.65 -7.51
N PHE A 104 6.98 -13.04 -8.36
CA PHE A 104 5.98 -13.76 -9.15
C PHE A 104 6.63 -14.79 -10.08
N GLY A 105 7.67 -14.39 -10.82
CA GLY A 105 8.41 -15.27 -11.72
C GLY A 105 9.05 -16.44 -10.99
N ARG A 106 9.69 -16.20 -9.85
CA ARG A 106 10.23 -17.29 -9.01
C ARG A 106 9.14 -18.18 -8.45
N GLY A 107 8.00 -17.61 -8.07
CA GLY A 107 6.82 -18.37 -7.65
C GLY A 107 6.33 -19.30 -8.75
N LEU A 108 6.34 -18.85 -10.00
CA LEU A 108 5.94 -19.66 -11.15
C LEU A 108 6.93 -20.80 -11.41
N MET A 109 8.24 -20.51 -11.40
CA MET A 109 9.29 -21.52 -11.60
C MET A 109 9.31 -22.59 -10.51
N ARG A 110 9.01 -22.21 -9.26
CA ARG A 110 9.05 -23.11 -8.10
C ARG A 110 7.67 -23.65 -7.68
N PHE A 111 6.62 -23.33 -8.44
CA PHE A 111 5.22 -23.60 -8.07
C PHE A 111 4.87 -23.19 -6.64
N ASN A 112 5.45 -22.08 -6.18
CA ASN A 112 5.25 -21.58 -4.82
C ASN A 112 4.08 -20.61 -4.77
N ARG A 113 2.93 -21.09 -4.25
CA ARG A 113 1.70 -20.32 -4.11
C ARG A 113 1.89 -19.02 -3.33
N ASN A 114 2.70 -19.03 -2.27
CA ASN A 114 2.96 -17.83 -1.46
C ASN A 114 3.59 -16.73 -2.33
N GLN A 115 4.65 -17.06 -3.07
CA GLN A 115 5.34 -16.13 -3.98
C GLN A 115 4.46 -15.68 -5.14
N LEU A 116 3.69 -16.59 -5.75
CA LEU A 116 2.76 -16.27 -6.84
C LEU A 116 1.71 -15.22 -6.41
N VAL A 117 0.98 -15.51 -5.34
CA VAL A 117 -0.09 -14.63 -4.87
C VAL A 117 0.49 -13.31 -4.36
N PHE A 118 1.60 -13.34 -3.61
CA PHE A 118 2.24 -12.13 -3.09
C PHE A 118 2.81 -11.25 -4.19
N GLY A 119 3.51 -11.84 -5.15
CA GLY A 119 4.07 -11.14 -6.30
C GLY A 119 2.98 -10.44 -7.12
N PHE A 120 1.86 -11.12 -7.36
CA PHE A 120 0.71 -10.53 -8.03
C PHE A 120 0.12 -9.32 -7.26
N VAL A 121 -0.03 -9.43 -5.94
CA VAL A 121 -0.52 -8.32 -5.10
C VAL A 121 0.44 -7.12 -5.12
N LEU A 122 1.76 -7.35 -5.16
CA LEU A 122 2.74 -6.25 -5.28
C LEU A 122 2.68 -5.52 -6.62
N LEU A 123 2.29 -6.21 -7.69
CA LEU A 123 2.11 -5.63 -9.02
C LEU A 123 0.83 -4.81 -9.14
N ARG A 124 -0.12 -4.95 -8.20
CA ARG A 124 -1.35 -4.17 -8.18
C ARG A 124 -1.04 -2.67 -8.04
N PRO A 125 -1.52 -1.81 -8.96
CA PRO A 125 -1.39 -0.36 -8.81
C PRO A 125 -2.11 0.16 -7.56
N PRO A 126 -1.73 1.36 -7.07
CA PRO A 126 -2.50 2.06 -6.05
C PRO A 126 -3.98 2.18 -6.44
N LEU A 127 -4.88 1.95 -5.48
CA LEU A 127 -6.33 1.88 -5.72
C LEU A 127 -6.91 3.09 -6.48
N PHE A 128 -6.37 4.28 -6.23
CA PHE A 128 -6.84 5.49 -6.91
C PHE A 128 -6.50 5.50 -8.41
N MET A 129 -5.33 4.95 -8.78
CA MET A 129 -4.96 4.79 -10.19
C MET A 129 -5.88 3.78 -10.85
N PHE A 130 -6.16 2.67 -10.15
CA PHE A 130 -7.08 1.65 -10.62
C PHE A 130 -8.49 2.23 -10.85
N LEU A 131 -9.00 3.04 -9.92
CA LEU A 131 -10.28 3.74 -10.05
C LEU A 131 -10.28 4.72 -11.24
N LEU A 132 -9.26 5.56 -11.36
CA LEU A 132 -9.17 6.57 -12.43
C LEU A 132 -9.13 5.90 -13.81
N VAL A 133 -8.29 4.88 -13.99
CA VAL A 133 -8.20 4.13 -15.25
C VAL A 133 -9.53 3.43 -15.56
N SER A 134 -10.16 2.80 -14.57
CA SER A 134 -11.45 2.13 -14.77
C SER A 134 -12.56 3.11 -15.18
N LEU A 135 -12.59 4.31 -14.59
CA LEU A 135 -13.54 5.37 -14.96
C LEU A 135 -13.29 5.90 -16.38
N LEU A 136 -12.02 6.10 -16.75
CA LEU A 136 -11.66 6.49 -18.11
C LEU A 136 -12.04 5.41 -19.13
N CYS A 137 -11.77 4.14 -18.82
CA CYS A 137 -12.17 3.02 -19.68
C CYS A 137 -13.69 2.93 -19.80
N LEU A 138 -14.44 3.09 -18.71
CA LEU A 138 -15.91 3.15 -18.75
C LEU A 138 -16.38 4.28 -19.68
N PHE A 139 -15.87 5.50 -19.48
CA PHE A 139 -16.24 6.67 -20.26
C PHE A 139 -15.99 6.48 -21.76
N LEU A 140 -14.81 5.99 -22.13
CA LEU A 140 -14.47 5.72 -23.54
C LEU A 140 -15.35 4.61 -24.14
N ASN A 141 -15.60 3.55 -23.38
CA ASN A 141 -16.39 2.42 -23.88
C ASN A 141 -17.89 2.74 -24.01
N ILE A 142 -18.41 3.76 -23.32
CA ILE A 142 -19.78 4.24 -23.58
C ILE A 142 -19.95 4.63 -25.05
N PHE A 143 -18.92 5.22 -25.67
CA PHE A 143 -18.95 5.65 -27.07
C PHE A 143 -18.48 4.57 -28.05
N ILE A 144 -17.57 3.68 -27.63
CA ILE A 144 -16.97 2.66 -28.52
C ILE A 144 -17.80 1.37 -28.53
N ASN A 145 -18.11 0.82 -27.35
CA ASN A 145 -18.82 -0.44 -27.22
C ASN A 145 -19.59 -0.48 -25.87
N PRO A 146 -20.91 -0.21 -25.90
CA PRO A 146 -21.74 -0.17 -24.70
C PRO A 146 -21.71 -1.47 -23.88
N ILE A 147 -21.51 -2.64 -24.52
CA ILE A 147 -21.43 -3.92 -23.81
C ILE A 147 -20.18 -3.96 -22.91
N ILE A 148 -19.04 -3.50 -23.42
CA ILE A 148 -17.79 -3.40 -22.64
C ILE A 148 -17.96 -2.36 -21.52
N ALA A 149 -18.70 -1.27 -21.76
CA ALA A 149 -19.03 -0.31 -20.72
C ALA A 149 -19.82 -0.94 -19.55
N VAL A 150 -20.76 -1.86 -19.84
CA VAL A 150 -21.48 -2.59 -18.78
C VAL A 150 -20.51 -3.42 -17.93
N PHE A 151 -19.53 -4.12 -18.54
CA PHE A 151 -18.53 -4.86 -17.79
C PHE A 151 -17.67 -3.96 -16.89
N TRP A 152 -17.24 -2.79 -17.38
CA TRP A 152 -16.54 -1.81 -16.56
C TRP A 152 -17.41 -1.30 -15.40
N PHE A 153 -18.68 -1.03 -15.66
CA PHE A 153 -19.63 -0.57 -14.65
C PHE A 153 -19.85 -1.62 -13.55
N LEU A 154 -20.09 -2.88 -13.94
CA LEU A 154 -20.22 -4.00 -12.99
C LEU A 154 -18.94 -4.21 -12.17
N GLY A 155 -17.76 -4.10 -12.81
CA GLY A 155 -16.47 -4.18 -12.12
C GLY A 155 -16.29 -3.06 -11.08
N LEU A 156 -16.71 -1.84 -11.39
CA LEU A 156 -16.70 -0.72 -10.45
C LEU A 156 -17.66 -0.93 -9.27
N ILE A 157 -18.85 -1.46 -9.52
CA ILE A 157 -19.78 -1.83 -8.43
C ILE A 157 -19.14 -2.88 -7.52
N LEU A 158 -18.57 -3.94 -8.09
CA LEU A 158 -17.92 -5.00 -7.31
C LEU A 158 -16.75 -4.46 -6.50
N PHE A 159 -15.97 -3.53 -7.07
CA PHE A 159 -14.90 -2.85 -6.37
C PHE A 159 -15.41 -2.04 -5.16
N ILE A 160 -16.49 -1.27 -5.35
CA ILE A 160 -17.11 -0.49 -4.27
C ILE A 160 -17.61 -1.41 -3.16
N VAL A 161 -18.31 -2.49 -3.51
CA VAL A 161 -18.81 -3.49 -2.55
C VAL A 161 -17.66 -4.12 -1.77
N GLY A 162 -16.60 -4.56 -2.45
CA GLY A 162 -15.41 -5.12 -1.80
C GLY A 162 -14.72 -4.12 -0.87
N PHE A 163 -14.64 -2.85 -1.28
CA PHE A 163 -14.11 -1.80 -0.43
C PHE A 163 -14.96 -1.62 0.85
N TYR A 164 -16.28 -1.53 0.72
CA TYR A 164 -17.18 -1.44 1.88
C TYR A 164 -17.11 -2.66 2.79
N PHE A 165 -16.98 -3.87 2.22
CA PHE A 165 -16.82 -5.09 2.98
C PHE A 165 -15.56 -5.05 3.86
N ALA A 166 -14.44 -4.57 3.33
CA ALA A 166 -13.21 -4.40 4.12
C ALA A 166 -13.35 -3.36 5.25
N LEU A 167 -14.12 -2.28 5.04
CA LEU A 167 -14.41 -1.31 6.10
C LEU A 167 -15.29 -1.92 7.19
N PHE A 168 -16.29 -2.70 6.78
CA PHE A 168 -17.22 -3.36 7.70
C PHE A 168 -16.47 -4.39 8.58
N GLU A 169 -15.70 -5.28 7.97
CA GLU A 169 -14.92 -6.30 8.70
C GLU A 169 -13.83 -5.66 9.56
N GLY A 170 -13.24 -4.56 9.07
CA GLY A 170 -12.31 -3.75 9.84
C GLY A 170 -12.93 -3.00 11.02
N LYS A 171 -14.25 -3.09 11.25
CA LYS A 171 -14.98 -2.33 12.29
C LYS A 171 -14.68 -0.84 12.23
N ALA A 172 -14.66 -0.28 11.03
CA ALA A 172 -14.34 1.13 10.82
C ALA A 172 -15.29 2.05 11.60
N GLU A 173 -14.76 3.11 12.20
CA GLU A 173 -15.58 4.09 12.91
C GLU A 173 -16.50 4.87 11.96
N LYS A 174 -17.65 5.33 12.46
CA LYS A 174 -18.60 6.17 11.70
C LYS A 174 -17.95 7.40 11.05
N LYS A 175 -16.88 7.94 11.65
CA LYS A 175 -16.11 9.06 11.11
C LYS A 175 -15.45 8.72 9.77
N ILE A 176 -15.02 7.47 9.58
CA ILE A 176 -14.37 6.99 8.35
C ILE A 176 -15.39 6.94 7.23
N TYR A 177 -16.59 6.39 7.49
CA TYR A 177 -17.68 6.40 6.50
C TYR A 177 -18.06 7.82 6.08
N LYS A 178 -18.18 8.76 7.02
CA LYS A 178 -18.42 10.18 6.70
C LYS A 178 -17.30 10.79 5.88
N SER A 179 -16.05 10.36 6.09
CA SER A 179 -14.91 10.87 5.32
C SER A 179 -14.90 10.44 3.85
N LEU A 180 -15.67 9.41 3.47
CA LEU A 180 -15.77 8.94 2.08
C LEU A 180 -16.35 10.01 1.14
N VAL A 181 -17.13 10.97 1.66
CA VAL A 181 -17.61 12.12 0.87
C VAL A 181 -16.45 12.97 0.35
N ASN A 182 -15.29 12.94 1.02
CA ASN A 182 -14.09 13.65 0.60
C ASN A 182 -13.22 12.87 -0.40
N ILE A 183 -13.66 11.71 -0.90
CA ILE A 183 -12.93 10.93 -1.92
C ILE A 183 -12.58 11.76 -3.16
N PRO A 184 -13.45 12.61 -3.73
CA PRO A 184 -13.10 13.42 -4.91
C PRO A 184 -11.93 14.37 -4.62
N LYS A 185 -11.97 15.06 -3.47
CA LYS A 185 -10.87 15.92 -3.01
C LYS A 185 -9.59 15.11 -2.76
N PHE A 186 -9.73 13.89 -2.23
CA PHE A 186 -8.62 12.98 -2.01
C PHE A 186 -7.95 12.53 -3.32
N ILE A 187 -8.73 12.18 -4.34
CA ILE A 187 -8.21 11.83 -5.68
C ILE A 187 -7.48 13.03 -6.29
N PHE A 188 -8.04 14.24 -6.17
CA PHE A 188 -7.39 15.45 -6.67
C PHE A 188 -6.02 15.69 -6.03
N LEU A 189 -5.91 15.54 -4.70
CA LEU A 189 -4.63 15.66 -4.00
C LEU A 189 -3.61 14.61 -4.46
N GLN A 190 -4.06 13.40 -4.79
CA GLN A 190 -3.19 12.33 -5.30
C GLN A 190 -2.73 12.58 -6.74
N LEU A 191 -3.60 13.13 -7.59
CA LEU A 191 -3.22 13.59 -8.92
C LEU A 191 -2.20 14.73 -8.84
N SER A 192 -2.41 15.68 -7.95
CA SER A 192 -1.43 16.74 -7.67
C SER A 192 -0.10 16.14 -7.21
N ALA A 193 -0.12 15.18 -6.28
CA ALA A 193 1.09 14.49 -5.83
C ALA A 193 1.83 13.81 -6.99
N LEU A 194 1.13 13.14 -7.91
CA LEU A 194 1.73 12.52 -9.11
C LEU A 194 2.44 13.52 -10.02
N LEU A 195 1.82 14.67 -10.26
CA LEU A 195 2.42 15.74 -11.06
C LEU A 195 3.67 16.30 -10.37
N HIS A 196 3.63 16.41 -9.04
CA HIS A 196 4.76 16.87 -8.22
C HIS A 196 5.87 15.82 -8.04
N VAL A 197 5.63 14.52 -8.25
CA VAL A 197 6.68 13.46 -8.17
C VAL A 197 7.85 13.76 -9.12
N ARG A 198 7.58 14.32 -10.31
CA ARG A 198 8.64 14.74 -11.25
C ARG A 198 9.49 15.90 -10.70
N SER A 199 8.94 16.76 -9.86
CA SER A 199 9.64 17.88 -9.22
C SER A 199 10.31 17.49 -7.89
N ALA A 200 9.70 16.57 -7.14
CA ALA A 200 10.11 16.15 -5.80
C ALA A 200 11.38 15.27 -5.75
N ASN A 201 11.77 14.62 -6.86
CA ASN A 201 13.07 13.93 -6.95
C ASN A 201 14.28 14.88 -6.76
N LYS A 202 14.08 16.20 -6.73
CA LYS A 202 15.13 17.20 -6.45
C LYS A 202 15.26 17.59 -4.97
N LYS A 203 14.36 17.18 -4.07
CA LYS A 203 14.43 17.56 -2.64
C LYS A 203 14.28 16.34 -1.73
N SER A 204 15.41 15.86 -1.22
CA SER A 204 15.47 14.96 -0.06
C SER A 204 14.97 15.72 1.17
N VAL A 205 13.67 15.65 1.47
CA VAL A 205 13.12 16.27 2.67
C VAL A 205 12.95 15.17 3.71
N ALA A 206 13.94 15.04 4.59
CA ALA A 206 13.76 14.38 5.88
C ALA A 206 12.63 15.10 6.62
N THR A 207 11.67 14.35 7.15
CA THR A 207 10.59 14.91 7.98
C THR A 207 11.21 15.39 9.29
N THR A 208 11.22 16.69 9.53
CA THR A 208 11.58 17.26 10.83
C THR A 208 10.43 17.04 11.82
N HIS A 209 10.73 16.33 12.91
CA HIS A 209 9.81 16.22 14.04
C HIS A 209 9.82 17.55 14.79
N VAL A 210 8.69 18.26 14.79
CA VAL A 210 8.50 19.40 15.69
C VAL A 210 8.09 18.82 17.04
N VAL A 211 9.07 18.64 17.92
CA VAL A 211 8.79 18.41 19.35
C VAL A 211 8.30 19.75 19.89
N VAL A 212 7.01 19.84 20.21
CA VAL A 212 6.50 20.96 21.01
C VAL A 212 6.99 20.71 22.43
N SER A 213 8.09 21.34 22.83
CA SER A 213 8.48 21.40 24.23
C SER A 213 7.47 22.28 24.97
N GLU A 214 6.54 21.67 25.69
CA GLU A 214 5.83 22.34 26.77
C GLU A 214 6.88 22.81 27.78
N VAL A 215 7.17 24.11 27.74
CA VAL A 215 7.94 24.79 28.77
C VAL A 215 7.08 24.76 30.03
N GLN A 216 7.45 23.90 30.99
CA GLN A 216 7.04 24.02 32.38
C GLN A 216 7.45 25.40 32.89
N LYS A 217 6.47 26.29 33.04
CA LYS A 217 6.55 27.42 33.98
C LYS A 217 5.92 26.96 35.28
N ASN A 218 6.76 26.79 36.30
CA ASN A 218 6.48 27.15 37.69
C ASN A 218 7.80 27.62 38.30
#